data_AF-A0A415VFB4-F1
#
_entry.id   AF-A0A415VFB4-F1
#
_cell.length_a   1.000
_cell.length_b   1.000
_cell.length_c   1.000
_cell.angle_alpha   90.00
_cell.angle_beta   90.00
_cell.angle_gamma   90.00
#
_symmetry.space_group_name_H-M   'P 1'
#
loop_
_entity.id
_entity.type
_entity.pdbx_description
1 polymer ?
#
loop_
_entity_poly.entity_id
_entity_poly.type
_entity_poly.pdbx_seq_one_letter_code
_entity_poly.pdbx_strand_id
1 'polypeptide(L)'
;MKKSIKLALVVAAIVALPLMAAGTQDDSKEKQSLVDFIEYCRTCENLRQVNPAKDYTKASLHELKSAARFYGEQEDFADCTDYQHQAEIDKIIK
;
A
#
# COMPACT_ATOMS: atom_id res chain seq x y z
N MET A 1 -53.93 -30.04 11.64
CA MET A 1 -52.99 -31.12 12.07
C MET A 1 -51.67 -30.94 11.33
N LYS A 2 -50.57 -30.90 12.11
CA LYS A 2 -49.18 -30.66 11.71
C LYS A 2 -48.69 -31.63 10.63
N LYS A 3 -47.92 -31.12 9.64
CA LYS A 3 -46.90 -31.92 8.94
C LYS A 3 -45.58 -31.17 8.95
N SER A 4 -44.70 -31.66 9.80
CA SER A 4 -43.35 -31.17 10.08
C SER A 4 -42.44 -31.47 8.90
N ILE A 5 -41.90 -30.43 8.28
CA ILE A 5 -40.85 -30.56 7.26
C ILE A 5 -39.52 -30.76 8.00
N LYS A 6 -38.92 -31.94 7.80
CA LYS A 6 -37.62 -32.32 8.37
C LYS A 6 -36.53 -31.52 7.66
N LEU A 7 -35.95 -30.54 8.36
CA LEU A 7 -34.72 -29.87 7.97
C LEU A 7 -33.55 -30.84 8.23
N ALA A 8 -33.10 -31.53 7.18
CA ALA A 8 -31.78 -32.16 7.15
C ALA A 8 -30.76 -31.05 6.83
N LEU A 9 -30.16 -30.45 7.86
CA LEU A 9 -29.12 -29.46 7.66
C LEU A 9 -27.78 -30.16 7.46
N VAL A 10 -27.13 -29.73 6.39
CA VAL A 10 -25.97 -30.27 5.71
C VAL A 10 -24.72 -30.26 6.60
N VAL A 11 -23.93 -31.31 6.41
CA VAL A 11 -22.61 -31.58 7.01
C VAL A 11 -21.68 -30.38 6.90
N ALA A 12 -21.04 -30.04 8.03
CA ALA A 12 -20.04 -28.99 8.15
C ALA A 12 -18.85 -29.27 7.22
N ALA A 13 -18.66 -28.43 6.20
CA ALA A 13 -17.44 -28.37 5.43
C ALA A 13 -16.36 -27.71 6.29
N ILE A 14 -15.35 -28.51 6.64
CA ILE A 14 -14.16 -28.09 7.37
C ILE A 14 -13.33 -27.26 6.37
N VAL A 15 -13.46 -25.94 6.43
CA VAL A 15 -12.55 -25.07 5.68
C VAL A 15 -11.27 -24.95 6.51
N ALA A 16 -10.31 -25.84 6.26
CA ALA A 16 -8.93 -25.56 6.58
C ALA A 16 -8.50 -24.38 5.70
N LEU A 17 -8.72 -23.15 6.18
CA LEU A 17 -8.05 -22.00 5.59
C LEU A 17 -6.56 -22.12 5.92
N PRO A 18 -5.67 -22.02 4.93
CA PRO A 18 -4.24 -21.90 5.18
C PRO A 18 -4.02 -20.70 6.09
N LEU A 19 -3.11 -20.87 7.05
CA LEU A 19 -2.48 -19.81 7.81
C LEU A 19 -2.30 -18.58 6.93
N MET A 20 -2.94 -17.50 7.37
CA MET A 20 -2.93 -16.18 6.78
C MET A 20 -1.52 -15.82 6.29
N ALA A 21 -1.38 -15.62 4.98
CA ALA A 21 -0.30 -14.86 4.39
C ALA A 21 -0.48 -13.39 4.81
N ALA A 22 -0.24 -13.09 6.09
CA ALA A 22 -0.39 -11.77 6.68
C ALA A 22 0.72 -10.79 6.25
N GLY A 23 1.69 -11.23 5.43
CA GLY A 23 2.83 -10.42 5.01
C GLY A 23 2.94 -10.16 3.50
N THR A 24 2.03 -10.63 2.65
CA THR A 24 2.15 -10.43 1.18
C THR A 24 1.15 -9.45 0.60
N GLN A 25 -0.07 -9.42 1.16
CA GLN A 25 -1.12 -8.50 0.70
C GLN A 25 -0.90 -7.07 1.22
N ASP A 26 -0.30 -6.94 2.40
CA ASP A 26 0.05 -5.66 3.01
C ASP A 26 1.23 -5.02 2.27
N ASP A 27 2.35 -5.75 2.15
CA ASP A 27 3.54 -5.34 1.38
C ASP A 27 3.23 -4.89 -0.05
N SER A 28 2.30 -5.57 -0.74
CA SER A 28 1.93 -5.20 -2.11
C SER A 28 1.19 -3.86 -2.16
N LYS A 29 0.32 -3.59 -1.17
CA LYS A 29 -0.40 -2.30 -1.05
C LYS A 29 0.53 -1.18 -0.60
N GLU A 30 1.42 -1.45 0.37
CA GLU A 30 2.45 -0.51 0.78
C GLU A 30 3.33 -0.12 -0.41
N LYS A 31 3.78 -1.13 -1.18
CA LYS A 31 4.61 -0.91 -2.35
C LYS A 31 3.92 -0.02 -3.37
N GLN A 32 2.66 -0.30 -3.71
CA GLN A 32 1.93 0.52 -4.69
C GLN A 32 1.77 1.96 -4.19
N SER A 33 1.40 2.15 -2.92
CA SER A 33 1.21 3.48 -2.34
C SER A 33 2.50 4.30 -2.41
N LEU A 34 3.64 3.70 -2.09
CA LEU A 34 4.94 4.37 -2.19
C LEU A 34 5.33 4.70 -3.63
N VAL A 35 5.01 3.83 -4.60
CA VAL A 35 5.25 4.11 -6.03
C VAL A 35 4.42 5.31 -6.48
N ASP A 36 3.11 5.31 -6.19
CA ASP A 36 2.20 6.39 -6.57
C ASP A 36 2.66 7.73 -5.96
N PHE A 37 3.07 7.70 -4.69
CA PHE A 37 3.64 8.86 -4.00
C PHE A 37 4.92 9.38 -4.67
N ILE A 38 5.85 8.49 -5.00
CA ILE A 38 7.11 8.87 -5.66
C ILE A 38 6.84 9.43 -7.06
N GLU A 39 5.94 8.82 -7.83
CA GLU A 39 5.57 9.30 -9.16
C GLU A 39 4.93 10.68 -9.09
N TYR A 40 4.05 10.91 -8.11
CA TYR A 40 3.49 12.23 -7.83
C TYR A 40 4.60 13.25 -7.52
N CYS A 41 5.51 12.95 -6.59
CA CYS A 41 6.61 13.86 -6.23
C CYS A 41 7.55 14.18 -7.42
N ARG A 42 7.66 13.27 -8.39
CA ARG A 42 8.45 13.50 -9.62
C ARG A 42 7.80 14.52 -10.57
N THR A 43 6.50 14.78 -10.44
CA THR A 43 5.79 15.82 -11.21
C THR A 43 5.96 17.21 -10.62
N CYS A 44 6.38 17.32 -9.36
CA CYS A 44 6.56 18.58 -8.65
C CYS A 44 7.87 19.25 -9.06
N GLU A 45 7.79 20.41 -9.71
CA GLU A 45 8.98 21.12 -10.25
C GLU A 45 9.94 21.61 -9.15
N ASN A 46 9.44 21.88 -7.94
CA ASN A 46 10.24 22.40 -6.83
C ASN A 46 10.93 21.28 -6.02
N LEU A 47 10.59 20.02 -6.25
CA LEU A 47 11.20 18.90 -5.52
C LEU A 47 12.47 18.42 -6.21
N ARG A 48 13.54 18.27 -5.43
CA ARG A 48 14.75 17.57 -5.86
C ARG A 48 14.43 16.11 -6.13
N GLN A 49 14.96 15.62 -7.24
CA GLN A 49 14.72 14.26 -7.72
C GLN A 49 15.83 13.32 -7.23
N VAL A 50 15.49 12.22 -6.54
CA VAL A 50 16.47 11.22 -6.06
C VAL A 50 17.22 10.57 -7.22
N ASN A 51 16.47 9.99 -8.16
CA ASN A 51 17.00 9.47 -9.42
C ASN A 51 15.89 9.51 -10.50
N PRO A 52 15.93 10.51 -11.41
CA PRO A 52 14.88 10.69 -12.40
C PRO A 52 14.85 9.59 -13.48
N ALA A 53 15.90 8.77 -13.61
CA ALA A 53 15.95 7.69 -14.59
C ALA A 53 15.52 6.33 -14.02
N LYS A 54 15.28 6.24 -12.71
CA LYS A 54 14.95 4.98 -12.04
C LYS A 54 13.48 4.59 -12.27
N ASP A 55 13.27 3.33 -12.62
CA ASP A 55 11.96 2.70 -12.66
C ASP A 55 11.58 2.19 -11.25
N TYR A 56 10.82 2.99 -10.52
CA TYR A 56 10.44 2.70 -9.14
C TYR A 56 9.41 1.57 -9.02
N THR A 57 8.68 1.22 -10.09
CA THR A 57 7.77 0.06 -10.09
C THR A 57 8.51 -1.26 -9.84
N LYS A 58 9.78 -1.32 -10.25
CA LYS A 58 10.68 -2.46 -10.08
C LYS A 58 11.57 -2.39 -8.83
N ALA A 59 11.48 -1.31 -8.05
CA ALA A 59 12.29 -1.14 -6.85
C ALA A 59 11.84 -2.06 -5.71
N SER A 60 12.75 -2.34 -4.79
CA SER A 60 12.42 -3.01 -3.52
C SER A 60 11.62 -2.08 -2.60
N LEU A 61 10.89 -2.67 -1.65
CA LEU A 61 10.14 -1.89 -0.65
C LEU A 61 11.06 -0.95 0.15
N HIS A 62 12.27 -1.40 0.50
CA HIS A 62 13.25 -0.58 1.22
C HIS A 62 13.71 0.64 0.41
N GLU A 63 13.97 0.47 -0.88
CA GLU A 63 14.34 1.59 -1.76
C GLU A 63 13.20 2.59 -1.92
N LEU A 64 11.95 2.10 -1.98
CA LEU A 64 10.76 2.94 -2.04
C LEU A 64 10.55 3.74 -0.75
N LYS A 65 10.66 3.11 0.42
CA LYS A 65 10.58 3.81 1.72
C LYS A 65 11.68 4.88 1.83
N SER A 66 12.89 4.58 1.35
CA SER A 66 14.01 5.53 1.36
C SER A 66 13.75 6.74 0.45
N ALA A 67 13.25 6.51 -0.77
CA ALA A 67 12.91 7.60 -1.68
C ALA A 67 11.72 8.43 -1.18
N ALA A 68 10.69 7.79 -0.62
CA ALA A 68 9.54 8.48 -0.04
C ALA A 68 9.94 9.36 1.15
N ARG A 69 10.78 8.85 2.06
CA ARG A 69 11.33 9.65 3.17
C ARG A 69 12.10 10.86 2.64
N PHE A 70 12.93 10.68 1.61
CA PHE A 70 13.68 11.79 1.02
C PHE A 70 12.76 12.91 0.52
N TYR A 71 11.64 12.60 -0.14
CA TYR A 71 10.69 13.64 -0.58
C TYR A 71 10.01 14.32 0.61
N GLY A 72 9.58 13.57 1.63
CA GLY A 72 8.92 14.13 2.81
C GLY A 72 9.82 15.00 3.70
N GLU A 73 11.15 14.88 3.57
CA GLU A 73 12.12 15.69 4.32
C GLU A 73 12.52 17.00 3.59
N GLN A 74 12.05 17.23 2.36
CA GLN A 74 12.37 18.46 1.62
C GLN A 74 11.54 19.65 2.11
N GLU A 75 12.18 20.83 2.18
CA GLU A 75 11.53 22.07 2.60
C GLU A 75 10.36 22.43 1.67
N ASP A 76 10.53 22.27 0.36
CA ASP A 76 9.54 22.58 -0.66
C ASP A 76 8.42 21.51 -0.78
N PHE A 77 8.45 20.45 0.04
CA PHE A 77 7.44 19.39 0.01
C PHE A 77 6.04 19.93 0.34
N ALA A 78 5.94 20.81 1.34
CA ALA A 78 4.69 21.43 1.75
C ALA A 78 4.05 22.29 0.64
N ASP A 79 4.87 22.89 -0.21
CA ASP A 79 4.42 23.72 -1.34
C ASP A 79 3.91 22.87 -2.52
N CYS A 80 4.25 21.58 -2.51
CA CYS A 80 3.94 20.64 -3.58
C CYS A 80 2.85 19.62 -3.22
N THR A 81 2.45 19.47 -1.96
CA THR A 81 1.69 18.30 -1.48
C THR A 81 0.18 18.57 -1.30
N ASP A 82 -0.60 18.22 -2.32
CA ASP A 82 -2.03 17.91 -2.23
C ASP A 82 -2.30 16.39 -2.28
N TYR A 83 -1.26 15.57 -2.03
CA TYR A 83 -1.33 14.11 -2.13
C TYR A 83 -2.33 13.53 -1.12
N GLN A 84 -3.49 13.10 -1.63
CA GLN A 84 -4.63 12.66 -0.82
C GLN A 84 -4.31 11.51 0.15
N HIS A 85 -3.29 10.71 -0.14
CA HIS A 85 -2.88 9.56 0.67
C HIS A 85 -1.66 9.83 1.57
N GLN A 86 -1.30 11.10 1.84
CA GLN A 86 -0.10 11.43 2.63
C GLN A 86 -0.07 10.73 4.00
N ALA A 87 -1.20 10.70 4.70
CA ALA A 87 -1.31 10.05 6.01
C ALA A 87 -1.08 8.53 5.96
N GLU A 88 -1.27 7.89 4.80
CA GLU A 88 -0.97 6.47 4.59
C GLU A 88 0.53 6.27 4.36
N ILE A 89 1.15 7.12 3.54
CA ILE A 89 2.60 7.13 3.32
C ILE A 89 3.35 7.34 4.63
N ASP A 90 2.92 8.30 5.45
CA ASP A 90 3.51 8.58 6.76
C ASP A 90 3.47 7.36 7.71
N LYS A 91 2.49 6.47 7.57
CA LYS A 91 2.42 5.22 8.35
C LYS A 91 3.39 4.17 7.83
N ILE A 92 3.62 4.14 6.52
CA ILE A 92 4.49 3.14 5.86
C ILE A 92 5.98 3.47 6.07
N ILE A 93 6.35 4.75 6.10
CA ILE A 93 7.75 5.23 6.21
C ILE A 93 8.26 5.40 7.65
N LYS A 94 7.36 5.41 8.64
CA LYS A 94 7.70 5.47 10.08
C LYS A 94 8.24 4.14 10.57
#